data_AF-A0A540WMJ6-F1
#
_entry.id   AF-A0A540WMJ6-F1
#
_cell.length_a   1.000
_cell.length_b   1.000
_cell.length_c   1.000
_cell.angle_alpha   90.00
_cell.angle_beta   90.00
_cell.angle_gamma   90.00
#
_symmetry.space_group_name_H-M   'P 1'
#
loop_
_entity.id
_entity.type
_entity.pdbx_description
1 polymer ?
#
loop_
_entity_poly.entity_id
_entity_poly.type
_entity_poly.pdbx_seq_one_letter_code
_entity_poly.pdbx_strand_id
1 'polypeptide(L)'
;MAKRGTARAARQQLADVPQQLAALATMPVPELAAKYLELYGEPTRSRNRDYLKKRLAFRIQELAEGSLSSRAVARISELGDKLPERWRMRQVEETKPSVPPPPPASVDGRDGAADGRDARLPPPGTVLTRVFKGVQHRVTVREGGIEYEGQLHRSLSFVAKLITGTAWNGYSFFGLKDGGSKQK
;
A
#
# COMPACT_ATOMS: atom_id res chain seq x y z
N MET A 1 -5.68 -47.60 -24.82
CA MET A 1 -4.83 -46.45 -25.23
C MET A 1 -5.70 -45.20 -25.30
N ALA A 2 -5.51 -44.17 -24.45
CA ALA A 2 -5.96 -42.76 -24.64
C ALA A 2 -5.94 -41.96 -23.31
N LYS A 3 -4.76 -41.47 -22.86
CA LYS A 3 -4.68 -40.44 -21.79
C LYS A 3 -3.53 -39.41 -21.99
N ARG A 4 -2.87 -39.38 -23.15
CA ARG A 4 -1.71 -38.47 -23.40
C ARG A 4 -2.11 -37.06 -23.90
N GLY A 5 -3.37 -36.84 -24.31
CA GLY A 5 -3.80 -35.57 -24.90
C GLY A 5 -4.16 -34.47 -23.89
N THR A 6 -4.70 -34.82 -22.72
CA THR A 6 -5.27 -33.85 -21.76
C THR A 6 -4.21 -33.05 -20.99
N ALA A 7 -3.10 -33.68 -20.59
CA ALA A 7 -2.01 -33.00 -19.88
C ALA A 7 -1.26 -31.97 -20.75
N ARG A 8 -1.17 -32.23 -22.07
CA ARG A 8 -0.61 -31.27 -23.04
C ARG A 8 -1.55 -30.08 -23.25
N ALA A 9 -2.86 -30.33 -23.34
CA ALA A 9 -3.88 -29.28 -23.45
C ALA A 9 -3.95 -28.40 -22.19
N ALA A 10 -3.87 -28.98 -20.99
CA ALA A 10 -3.83 -28.21 -19.73
C ALA A 10 -2.54 -27.37 -19.60
N ARG A 11 -1.38 -27.92 -20.01
CA ARG A 11 -0.12 -27.17 -20.12
C ARG A 11 -0.17 -26.06 -21.18
N GLN A 12 -0.86 -26.28 -22.29
CA GLN A 12 -1.07 -25.28 -23.34
C GLN A 12 -2.07 -24.19 -22.94
N GLN A 13 -3.12 -24.54 -22.18
CA GLN A 13 -4.05 -23.57 -21.59
C GLN A 13 -3.36 -22.70 -20.53
N LEU A 14 -2.40 -23.26 -19.79
CA LEU A 14 -1.49 -22.50 -18.91
C LEU A 14 -0.48 -21.63 -19.69
N ALA A 15 -0.17 -21.97 -20.95
CA ALA A 15 0.82 -21.29 -21.78
C ALA A 15 0.26 -20.12 -22.62
N ASP A 16 -1.05 -20.02 -22.83
CA ASP A 16 -1.65 -18.87 -23.53
C ASP A 16 -1.81 -17.67 -22.58
N VAL A 17 -0.68 -17.06 -22.24
CA VAL A 17 -0.59 -15.87 -21.40
C VAL A 17 -1.51 -14.75 -21.91
N PRO A 18 -1.51 -14.38 -23.22
CA PRO A 18 -2.41 -13.34 -23.75
C PRO A 18 -3.90 -13.62 -23.49
N GLN A 19 -4.36 -14.86 -23.72
CA GLN A 19 -5.76 -15.21 -23.48
C GLN A 19 -6.14 -15.09 -22.00
N GLN A 20 -5.25 -15.51 -21.09
CA GLN A 20 -5.50 -15.38 -19.66
C GLN A 20 -5.51 -13.93 -19.17
N LEU A 21 -4.63 -13.08 -19.73
CA LEU A 21 -4.62 -11.65 -19.44
C LEU A 21 -5.91 -10.96 -19.92
N ALA A 22 -6.39 -11.32 -21.10
CA ALA A 22 -7.67 -10.84 -21.62
C ALA A 22 -8.85 -11.26 -20.72
N ALA A 23 -8.86 -12.50 -20.22
CA ALA A 23 -9.88 -12.97 -19.29
C ALA A 23 -9.84 -12.23 -17.94
N LEU A 24 -8.65 -11.94 -17.40
CA LEU A 24 -8.52 -11.14 -16.17
C LEU A 24 -9.07 -9.72 -16.32
N ALA A 25 -9.02 -9.15 -17.54
CA ALA A 25 -9.48 -7.78 -17.77
C ALA A 25 -11.00 -7.65 -17.58
N THR A 26 -11.79 -8.65 -17.97
CA THR A 26 -13.25 -8.64 -17.91
C THR A 26 -13.81 -9.18 -16.60
N MET A 27 -13.07 -10.06 -15.94
CA MET A 27 -13.47 -10.74 -14.70
C MET A 27 -13.89 -9.78 -13.55
N PRO A 28 -14.99 -10.06 -12.83
CA PRO A 28 -15.43 -9.31 -11.66
C PRO A 28 -14.56 -9.62 -10.42
N VAL A 29 -14.58 -8.71 -9.44
CA VAL A 29 -13.77 -8.80 -8.20
C VAL A 29 -13.86 -10.14 -7.45
N PRO A 30 -15.03 -10.76 -7.23
CA PRO A 30 -15.10 -12.05 -6.53
C PRO A 30 -14.37 -13.17 -7.28
N GLU A 31 -14.48 -13.22 -8.61
CA GLU A 31 -13.78 -14.20 -9.43
C GLU A 31 -12.26 -13.96 -9.43
N LEU A 32 -11.83 -12.69 -9.47
CA LEU A 32 -10.41 -12.34 -9.31
C LEU A 32 -9.88 -12.79 -7.94
N ALA A 33 -10.66 -12.66 -6.87
CA ALA A 33 -10.26 -13.11 -5.53
C ALA A 33 -10.18 -14.65 -5.45
N ALA A 34 -11.10 -15.37 -6.09
CA ALA A 34 -11.04 -16.83 -6.19
C ALA A 34 -9.79 -17.29 -6.96
N LYS A 35 -9.50 -16.65 -8.10
CA LYS A 35 -8.31 -16.94 -8.90
C LYS A 35 -7.01 -16.57 -8.17
N TYR A 36 -7.05 -15.57 -7.29
CA TYR A 36 -5.93 -15.23 -6.41
C TYR A 36 -5.66 -16.35 -5.40
N LEU A 37 -6.70 -16.87 -4.75
CA LEU A 37 -6.60 -18.00 -3.84
C LEU A 37 -6.03 -19.24 -4.55
N GLU A 38 -6.46 -19.51 -5.79
CA GLU A 38 -5.95 -20.62 -6.59
C GLU A 38 -4.44 -20.48 -6.90
N LEU A 39 -3.99 -19.31 -7.36
CA LEU A 39 -2.60 -19.11 -7.80
C LEU A 39 -1.59 -18.86 -6.67
N TYR A 40 -2.06 -18.32 -5.53
CA TYR A 40 -1.22 -17.97 -4.38
C TYR A 40 -1.45 -18.85 -3.15
N GLY A 41 -2.52 -19.65 -3.10
CA GLY A 41 -2.86 -20.51 -1.97
C GLY A 41 -3.45 -19.77 -0.76
N GLU A 42 -3.54 -18.44 -0.80
CA GLU A 42 -4.02 -17.60 0.30
C GLU A 42 -5.13 -16.64 -0.14
N PRO A 43 -6.11 -16.32 0.73
CA PRO A 43 -7.16 -15.38 0.40
C PRO A 43 -6.64 -13.93 0.38
N THR A 44 -7.07 -13.15 -0.61
CA THR A 44 -6.80 -11.71 -0.65
C THR A 44 -7.67 -10.95 0.35
N ARG A 45 -7.07 -10.02 1.10
CA ARG A 45 -7.82 -9.02 1.90
C ARG A 45 -8.31 -7.83 1.06
N SER A 46 -7.71 -7.61 -0.11
CA SER A 46 -8.02 -6.49 -0.99
C SER A 46 -9.16 -6.81 -1.95
N ARG A 47 -10.11 -5.88 -2.06
CA ARG A 47 -11.17 -5.86 -3.08
C ARG A 47 -10.85 -4.94 -4.26
N ASN A 48 -9.64 -4.37 -4.32
CA ASN A 48 -9.24 -3.47 -5.40
C ASN A 48 -9.00 -4.28 -6.69
N ARG A 49 -9.89 -4.09 -7.67
CA ARG A 49 -9.87 -4.80 -8.95
C ARG A 49 -8.57 -4.62 -9.72
N ASP A 50 -8.05 -3.39 -9.81
CA ASP A 50 -6.84 -3.10 -10.59
C ASP A 50 -5.59 -3.72 -9.96
N TYR A 51 -5.54 -3.72 -8.62
CA TYR A 51 -4.51 -4.43 -7.88
C TYR A 51 -4.54 -5.93 -8.17
N LEU A 52 -5.71 -6.57 -8.05
CA LEU A 52 -5.86 -8.00 -8.29
C LEU A 52 -5.50 -8.37 -9.73
N LYS A 53 -5.95 -7.60 -10.71
CA LYS A 53 -5.58 -7.80 -12.12
C LYS A 53 -4.08 -7.77 -12.34
N LYS A 54 -3.38 -6.72 -11.86
CA LYS A 54 -1.92 -6.60 -12.00
C LYS A 54 -1.19 -7.74 -11.32
N ARG A 55 -1.63 -8.12 -10.11
CA ARG A 55 -1.00 -9.17 -9.32
C ARG A 55 -1.17 -10.55 -9.95
N LEU A 56 -2.38 -10.87 -10.43
CA LEU A 56 -2.67 -12.11 -11.14
C LEU A 56 -1.96 -12.17 -12.49
N ALA A 57 -1.92 -11.07 -13.25
CA ALA A 57 -1.20 -10.99 -14.52
C ALA A 57 0.28 -11.32 -14.34
N PHE A 58 0.92 -10.70 -13.34
CA PHE A 58 2.30 -10.98 -12.99
C PHE A 58 2.52 -12.45 -12.62
N ARG A 59 1.63 -13.03 -11.81
CA ARG A 59 1.72 -14.44 -11.42
C ARG A 59 1.62 -15.40 -12.59
N ILE A 60 0.68 -15.14 -13.50
CA ILE A 60 0.49 -15.94 -14.72
C ILE A 60 1.74 -15.84 -15.59
N GLN A 61 2.31 -14.65 -15.72
CA GLN A 61 3.54 -14.44 -16.47
C GLN A 61 4.73 -15.19 -15.83
N GLU A 62 4.91 -15.11 -14.51
CA GLU A 62 5.95 -15.89 -13.79
C GLU A 62 5.79 -17.41 -13.98
N LEU A 63 4.56 -17.92 -13.98
CA LEU A 63 4.32 -19.35 -14.16
C LEU A 63 4.61 -19.82 -15.59
N ALA A 64 4.40 -18.96 -16.59
CA ALA A 64 4.63 -19.27 -17.99
C ALA A 64 6.07 -19.05 -18.44
N GLU A 65 6.69 -17.93 -18.04
CA GLU A 65 8.04 -17.53 -18.44
C GLU A 65 9.12 -18.00 -17.45
N GLY A 66 8.71 -18.40 -16.24
CA GLY A 66 9.60 -18.66 -15.11
C GLY A 66 10.00 -17.37 -14.37
N SER A 67 10.77 -17.54 -13.29
CA SER A 67 11.44 -16.41 -12.65
C SER A 67 12.63 -15.93 -13.49
N LEU A 68 13.23 -14.80 -13.10
CA LEU A 68 14.47 -14.31 -13.71
C LEU A 68 15.48 -15.45 -13.81
N SER A 69 15.99 -15.71 -15.03
CA SER A 69 17.00 -16.75 -15.24
C SER A 69 18.21 -16.53 -14.32
N SER A 70 18.88 -17.60 -13.91
CA SER A 70 20.08 -17.53 -13.07
C SER A 70 21.16 -16.60 -13.65
N ARG A 71 21.27 -16.56 -14.98
CA ARG A 71 22.13 -15.63 -15.72
C ARG A 71 21.67 -14.18 -15.60
N ALA A 72 20.36 -13.92 -15.68
CA ALA A 72 19.81 -12.57 -15.49
C ALA A 72 20.02 -12.08 -14.07
N VAL A 73 19.81 -12.93 -13.06
CA VAL A 73 20.08 -12.60 -11.65
C VAL A 73 21.56 -12.31 -11.43
N ALA A 74 22.46 -13.16 -11.94
CA ALA A 74 23.90 -12.93 -11.85
C ALA A 74 24.32 -11.61 -12.53
N ARG A 75 23.72 -11.29 -13.69
CA ARG A 75 23.98 -10.03 -14.39
C ARG A 75 23.43 -8.81 -13.65
N ILE A 76 22.25 -8.93 -13.03
CA ILE A 76 21.68 -7.88 -12.18
C ILE A 76 22.58 -7.63 -10.97
N SER A 77 23.11 -8.68 -10.34
CA SER A 77 24.08 -8.56 -9.24
C SER A 77 25.36 -7.84 -9.67
N GLU A 78 25.97 -8.30 -10.77
CA GLU A 78 27.21 -7.71 -11.31
C GLU A 78 27.03 -6.23 -11.69
N LEU A 79 25.87 -5.87 -12.23
CA LEU A 79 25.53 -4.47 -12.55
C LEU A 79 25.20 -3.66 -11.30
N GLY A 80 24.56 -4.27 -10.30
CA GLY A 80 24.26 -3.66 -9.00
C GLY A 80 25.53 -3.20 -8.28
N ASP A 81 26.56 -4.04 -8.28
CA ASP A 81 27.88 -3.72 -7.71
C ASP A 81 28.54 -2.51 -8.40
N LYS A 82 28.24 -2.28 -9.68
CA LYS A 82 28.78 -1.19 -10.50
C LYS A 82 27.95 0.10 -10.43
N LEU A 83 26.78 0.09 -9.79
CA LEU A 83 25.95 1.28 -9.64
C LEU A 83 26.60 2.31 -8.70
N PRO A 84 26.37 3.61 -8.89
CA PRO A 84 26.83 4.62 -7.95
C PRO A 84 26.21 4.39 -6.56
N GLU A 85 26.95 4.69 -5.50
CA GLU A 85 26.61 4.36 -4.10
C GLU A 85 25.20 4.83 -3.67
N ARG A 86 24.75 5.98 -4.17
CA ARG A 86 23.37 6.49 -4.01
C ARG A 86 22.26 5.54 -4.49
N TRP A 87 22.58 4.63 -5.40
CA TRP A 87 21.66 3.63 -5.97
C TRP A 87 21.96 2.21 -5.44
N ARG A 88 23.10 1.99 -4.77
CA ARG A 88 23.44 0.74 -4.06
C ARG A 88 22.74 0.60 -2.70
N MET A 89 22.25 1.71 -2.13
CA MET A 89 21.60 1.73 -0.81
C MET A 89 20.19 1.13 -0.84
N ARG A 90 20.08 -0.18 -1.11
CA ARG A 90 18.98 -1.10 -0.76
C ARG A 90 19.30 -2.57 -1.11
N GLN A 91 20.55 -3.02 -0.98
CA GLN A 91 20.85 -4.45 -1.18
C GLN A 91 21.57 -5.10 0.01
N VAL A 92 22.05 -4.32 0.98
CA VAL A 92 22.80 -4.84 2.14
C VAL A 92 21.90 -5.18 3.35
N GLU A 93 20.59 -4.95 3.26
CA GLU A 93 19.65 -5.21 4.37
C GLU A 93 18.85 -6.53 4.25
N GLU A 94 19.10 -7.36 3.23
CA GLU A 94 18.38 -8.64 3.03
C GLU A 94 19.03 -9.85 3.72
N THR A 95 20.20 -9.72 4.35
CA THR A 95 20.89 -10.83 5.05
C THR A 95 20.65 -10.86 6.56
N LYS A 96 19.78 -10.00 7.09
CA LYS A 96 19.28 -10.15 8.47
C LYS A 96 18.02 -11.02 8.41
N PRO A 97 17.93 -12.14 9.16
CA PRO A 97 16.66 -12.86 9.30
C PRO A 97 15.67 -11.91 9.98
N SER A 98 14.81 -11.29 9.17
CA SER A 98 13.64 -10.57 9.64
C SER A 98 12.66 -11.63 10.15
N VAL A 99 12.82 -12.02 11.41
CA VAL A 99 11.67 -12.50 12.19
C VAL A 99 10.60 -11.43 11.99
N PRO A 100 9.44 -11.75 11.38
CA PRO A 100 8.37 -10.78 11.29
C PRO A 100 8.08 -10.32 12.71
N PRO A 101 8.07 -9.00 13.02
CA PRO A 101 7.48 -8.57 14.27
C PRO A 101 6.08 -9.20 14.34
N PRO A 102 5.66 -9.74 15.50
CA PRO A 102 4.32 -10.28 15.63
C PRO A 102 3.34 -9.24 15.07
N PRO A 103 2.35 -9.65 14.26
CA PRO A 103 1.38 -8.70 13.75
C PRO A 103 0.85 -7.91 14.96
N PRO A 104 0.90 -6.57 14.96
CA PRO A 104 0.12 -5.85 15.94
C PRO A 104 -1.30 -6.36 15.76
N ALA A 105 -1.83 -6.93 16.85
CA ALA A 105 -3.12 -7.57 16.90
C ALA A 105 -4.08 -6.82 15.98
N SER A 106 -4.69 -7.58 15.05
CA SER A 106 -5.78 -7.12 14.23
C SER A 106 -6.81 -6.46 15.14
N VAL A 107 -6.77 -5.13 15.24
CA VAL A 107 -7.90 -4.36 15.73
C VAL A 107 -8.83 -4.24 14.54
N ASP A 108 -9.67 -5.26 14.43
CA ASP A 108 -11.02 -5.10 13.90
C ASP A 108 -11.61 -3.83 14.52
N GLY A 109 -12.02 -2.91 13.66
CA GLY A 109 -12.44 -1.59 14.06
C GLY A 109 -12.98 -0.83 12.88
N ARG A 110 -13.99 -1.42 12.23
CA ARG A 110 -14.82 -0.73 11.27
C ARG A 110 -16.26 -0.73 11.78
N ASP A 111 -16.45 -0.06 12.91
CA ASP A 111 -17.73 0.37 13.45
C ASP A 111 -17.51 1.85 13.80
N GLY A 112 -18.20 2.79 13.17
CA GLY A 112 -19.52 3.21 13.59
C GLY A 112 -19.39 4.61 14.18
N ALA A 113 -19.94 5.61 13.48
CA ALA A 113 -19.94 7.00 13.92
C ALA A 113 -20.79 7.20 15.18
N ALA A 114 -20.23 7.84 16.20
CA ALA A 114 -20.85 8.80 17.14
C ALA A 114 -19.82 9.07 18.27
N ASP A 115 -19.53 10.34 18.57
CA ASP A 115 -18.46 10.86 19.46
C ASP A 115 -17.00 10.71 18.99
N GLY A 116 -16.80 10.97 17.69
CA GLY A 116 -15.56 10.80 16.95
C GLY A 116 -14.48 11.84 17.22
N ARG A 117 -13.72 11.68 18.31
CA ARG A 117 -12.40 12.28 18.47
C ARG A 117 -11.31 11.25 18.20
N ASP A 118 -10.52 11.46 17.15
CA ASP A 118 -9.38 10.61 16.84
C ASP A 118 -8.36 10.67 17.99
N ALA A 119 -8.01 9.51 18.55
CA ALA A 119 -7.19 9.39 19.76
C ALA A 119 -5.79 10.02 19.64
N ARG A 120 -5.35 10.31 18.40
CA ARG A 120 -4.07 10.96 18.10
C ARG A 120 -4.12 12.49 18.18
N LEU A 121 -5.30 13.09 18.36
CA LEU A 121 -5.43 14.53 18.48
C LEU A 121 -5.07 15.01 19.89
N PRO A 122 -4.20 16.03 20.02
CA PRO A 122 -3.88 16.63 21.32
C PRO A 122 -5.12 17.26 21.97
N PRO A 123 -5.09 17.55 23.29
CA PRO A 123 -6.21 18.10 24.04
C PRO A 123 -6.94 19.26 23.32
N PRO A 124 -8.28 19.38 23.43
CA PRO A 124 -9.00 20.49 22.84
C PRO A 124 -8.45 21.80 23.41
N GLY A 125 -8.29 22.80 22.56
CA GLY A 125 -7.57 24.04 22.85
C GLY A 125 -6.11 24.03 22.36
N THR A 126 -5.56 22.87 21.95
CA THR A 126 -4.21 22.82 21.38
C THR A 126 -4.16 23.53 20.04
N VAL A 127 -3.21 24.45 19.90
CA VAL A 127 -2.96 25.21 18.67
C VAL A 127 -1.78 24.57 17.93
N LEU A 128 -2.05 24.01 16.76
CA LEU A 128 -1.06 23.50 15.84
C LEU A 128 -0.66 24.60 14.87
N THR A 129 0.64 24.83 14.73
CA THR A 129 1.18 25.85 13.82
C THR A 129 2.04 25.18 12.77
N ARG A 130 1.83 25.52 11.49
CA ARG A 130 2.63 25.00 10.37
C ARG A 130 2.94 26.10 9.36
N VAL A 131 4.20 26.23 8.97
CA VAL A 131 4.60 27.09 7.84
C VAL A 131 4.53 26.28 6.54
N PHE A 132 3.78 26.77 5.57
CA PHE A 132 3.69 26.18 4.23
C PHE A 132 3.65 27.29 3.19
N LYS A 133 4.47 27.18 2.14
CA LYS A 133 4.64 28.23 1.10
C LYS A 133 4.92 29.63 1.67
N GLY A 134 5.64 29.72 2.79
CA GLY A 134 5.96 30.99 3.46
C GLY A 134 4.82 31.59 4.28
N VAL A 135 3.64 30.95 4.31
CA VAL A 135 2.50 31.37 5.13
C VAL A 135 2.41 30.50 6.37
N GLN A 136 2.21 31.12 7.53
CA GLN A 136 1.99 30.42 8.80
C GLN A 136 0.50 30.10 8.96
N HIS A 137 0.19 28.81 8.94
CA HIS A 137 -1.16 28.29 9.13
C HIS A 137 -1.35 27.86 10.59
N ARG A 138 -2.34 28.45 11.26
CA ARG A 138 -2.68 28.17 12.65
C ARG A 138 -4.01 27.40 12.71
N VAL A 139 -3.99 26.25 13.38
CA VAL A 139 -5.11 25.33 13.49
C VAL A 139 -5.39 25.04 14.94
N THR A 140 -6.64 25.19 15.38
CA THR A 140 -7.04 24.94 16.77
C THR A 140 -7.85 23.66 16.86
N VAL A 141 -7.43 22.73 17.71
CA VAL A 141 -8.21 21.51 17.98
C VAL A 141 -9.35 21.87 18.93
N ARG A 142 -10.60 21.57 18.57
CA ARG A 142 -11.82 21.73 19.40
C ARG A 142 -12.38 20.35 19.77
N GLU A 143 -13.32 20.29 20.72
CA GLU A 143 -13.95 19.02 21.10
C GLU A 143 -14.72 18.37 19.95
N GLY A 144 -15.40 19.17 19.14
CA GLY A 144 -16.19 18.70 17.99
C GLY A 144 -15.49 18.76 16.63
N GLY A 145 -14.18 19.05 16.58
CA GLY A 145 -13.47 19.15 15.31
C GLY A 145 -12.24 20.02 15.34
N ILE A 146 -11.87 20.57 14.18
CA ILE A 146 -10.64 21.33 13.98
C ILE A 146 -10.99 22.67 13.35
N GLU A 147 -10.63 23.75 14.03
CA GLU A 147 -10.91 25.11 13.59
C GLU A 147 -9.70 25.67 12.83
N TYR A 148 -9.92 26.12 11.61
CA TYR A 148 -8.92 26.76 10.75
C TYR A 148 -9.54 27.99 10.09
N GLU A 149 -8.88 29.15 10.18
CA GLU A 149 -9.40 30.44 9.68
C GLU A 149 -10.84 30.77 10.14
N GLY A 150 -11.20 30.35 11.37
CA GLY A 150 -12.54 30.54 11.94
C GLY A 150 -13.61 29.57 11.42
N GLN A 151 -13.24 28.61 10.56
CA GLN A 151 -14.13 27.56 10.08
C GLN A 151 -13.86 26.23 10.78
N LEU A 152 -14.93 25.56 11.23
CA LEU A 152 -14.85 24.23 11.82
C LEU A 152 -14.82 23.15 10.73
N HIS A 153 -13.82 22.30 10.79
CA HIS A 153 -13.61 21.17 9.88
C HIS A 153 -13.57 19.84 10.62
N ARG A 154 -13.96 18.78 9.91
CA ARG A 154 -14.06 17.41 10.44
C ARG A 154 -12.73 16.69 10.65
N SER A 155 -11.62 17.10 10.00
CA SER A 155 -10.34 16.38 10.10
C SER A 155 -9.11 17.20 9.69
N LEU A 156 -7.93 16.86 10.24
CA LEU A 156 -6.67 17.54 9.93
C LEU A 156 -6.26 17.33 8.49
N SER A 157 -6.55 16.16 7.92
CA SER A 157 -6.28 15.87 6.51
C SER A 157 -7.11 16.76 5.58
N PHE A 158 -8.32 17.18 5.98
CA PHE A 158 -9.11 18.14 5.22
C PHE A 158 -8.46 19.52 5.23
N VAL A 159 -8.02 20.00 6.39
CA VAL A 159 -7.30 21.27 6.53
C VAL A 159 -5.96 21.24 5.78
N ALA A 160 -5.20 20.15 5.88
CA ALA A 160 -3.96 19.98 5.13
C ALA A 160 -4.20 19.99 3.61
N LYS A 161 -5.30 19.39 3.13
CA LYS A 161 -5.69 19.47 1.72
C LYS A 161 -6.08 20.90 1.31
N LEU A 162 -6.76 21.64 2.17
CA LEU A 162 -7.11 23.05 1.91
C LEU A 162 -5.86 23.92 1.77
N ILE A 163 -4.86 23.71 2.64
CA ILE A 163 -3.59 24.44 2.62
C ILE A 163 -2.70 24.04 1.44
N THR A 164 -2.55 22.73 1.19
CA THR A 164 -1.59 22.20 0.20
C THR A 164 -2.17 22.03 -1.21
N GLY A 165 -3.49 22.06 -1.36
CA GLY A 165 -4.21 21.76 -2.61
C GLY A 165 -4.18 20.28 -3.02
N THR A 166 -3.40 19.44 -2.32
CA THR A 166 -3.25 18.01 -2.61
C THR A 166 -3.62 17.18 -1.38
N ALA A 167 -3.97 15.91 -1.56
CA ALA A 167 -4.28 15.04 -0.43
C ALA A 167 -2.99 14.74 0.36
N TRP A 168 -2.91 15.25 1.59
CA TRP A 168 -1.83 15.00 2.54
C TRP A 168 -2.35 14.29 3.79
N ASN A 169 -1.51 13.48 4.44
CA ASN A 169 -1.79 12.99 5.78
C ASN A 169 -1.68 14.18 6.76
N GLY A 170 -2.83 14.64 7.27
CA GLY A 170 -2.91 15.82 8.13
C GLY A 170 -2.08 15.70 9.40
N TYR A 171 -2.02 14.52 10.01
CA TYR A 171 -1.22 14.29 11.21
C TYR A 171 0.27 14.54 10.94
N SER A 172 0.78 13.98 9.85
CA SER A 172 2.18 14.20 9.45
C SER A 172 2.45 15.65 9.02
N PHE A 173 1.50 16.29 8.36
CA PHE A 173 1.62 17.68 7.94
C PHE A 173 1.77 18.64 9.14
N PHE A 174 1.04 18.40 10.22
CA PHE A 174 1.12 19.17 11.46
C PHE A 174 2.12 18.60 12.48
N GLY A 175 2.93 17.59 12.11
CA GLY A 175 3.97 17.04 12.98
C GLY A 175 3.47 16.14 14.11
N LEU A 176 2.22 15.69 14.07
CA LEU A 176 1.60 14.76 15.01
C LEU A 176 1.94 13.30 14.63
N LYS A 177 3.22 12.91 14.70
CA LYS A 177 3.62 11.51 14.62
C LYS A 177 3.51 10.88 16.02
N ASP A 178 3.14 9.61 16.11
CA ASP A 178 2.83 8.90 17.35
C ASP A 178 3.87 9.17 18.46
N GLY A 179 3.45 9.82 19.54
CA GLY A 179 4.16 9.92 20.82
C GLY A 179 5.38 10.84 20.87
N GLY A 180 5.20 12.16 21.01
CA GLY A 180 6.33 13.03 21.35
C GLY A 180 6.03 14.53 21.31
N SER A 181 5.15 15.03 22.17
CA SER A 181 5.10 16.47 22.46
C SER A 181 6.36 16.88 23.22
N LYS A 182 7.39 17.35 22.50
CA LYS A 182 8.37 18.29 23.05
C LYS A 182 8.04 19.67 22.48
N GLN A 183 7.35 20.49 23.27
CA GLN A 183 7.45 21.95 23.14
C GLN A 183 8.40 22.44 24.23
N LYS A 184 9.30 23.34 23.84
CA LYS A 184 10.17 24.14 24.69
C LYS A 184 9.68 25.58 24.59
#